data_AF-A0ABD0QCY6-F1
#
_entry.id   AF-A0ABD0QCY6-F1
#
_cell.length_a   1.000
_cell.length_b   1.000
_cell.length_c   1.000
_cell.angle_alpha   90.00
_cell.angle_beta   90.00
_cell.angle_gamma   90.00
#
_symmetry.space_group_name_H-M   'P 1'
#
loop_
_entity.id
_entity.type
_entity.pdbx_description
1 polymer ?
#
loop_
_entity_poly.entity_id
_entity_poly.type
_entity_poly.pdbx_seq_one_letter_code
_entity_poly.pdbx_strand_id
1 'polypeptide(L)' 'CRPGFYKASSGNVKCSKCPPHSYTHQEGAVHCACEKNYFRAEEDPVSMACS' A
#
# COMPACT_ATOMS: atom_id res chain seq x y z
N CYS A 1 -4.02 3.21 10.20
CA CYS A 1 -3.21 4.05 9.28
C CYS A 1 -4.12 5.00 8.57
N ARG A 2 -3.81 6.29 8.49
CA ARG A 2 -4.70 7.28 7.84
C ARG A 2 -4.89 6.95 6.35
N PRO A 3 -5.97 7.41 5.68
CA PRO A 3 -6.10 7.31 4.22
C PRO A 3 -4.82 7.80 3.53
N GLY A 4 -4.35 7.06 2.53
CA GLY A 4 -3.05 7.27 1.86
C GLY A 4 -1.84 6.62 2.55
N PHE A 5 -2.04 5.96 3.69
CA PHE A 5 -1.02 5.19 4.38
C PHE A 5 -1.46 3.75 4.60
N TYR A 6 -0.51 2.82 4.48
CA TYR A 6 -0.71 1.39 4.68
C TYR A 6 0.27 0.81 5.70
N LYS A 7 -0.02 -0.42 6.14
CA LYS A 7 0.82 -1.19 7.06
C LYS A 7 0.58 -2.69 6.90
N ALA A 8 1.52 -3.39 6.28
CA ALA A 8 1.40 -4.82 5.96
C ALA A 8 1.29 -5.77 7.18
N SER A 9 1.70 -5.33 8.37
CA SER A 9 1.76 -6.20 9.55
C SER A 9 1.11 -5.53 10.76
N SER A 10 0.28 -6.26 11.50
CA SER A 10 -0.45 -5.77 12.69
C SER A 10 0.44 -5.54 13.94
N GLY A 11 1.76 -5.37 13.77
CA GLY A 11 2.71 -5.12 14.86
C GLY A 11 2.79 -3.64 15.25
N ASN A 12 3.83 -3.22 15.97
CA ASN A 12 4.08 -1.80 16.31
C ASN A 12 4.73 -0.99 15.15
N VAL A 13 4.53 -1.45 13.91
CA VAL A 13 5.10 -0.80 12.72
C VAL A 13 4.37 0.54 12.48
N LYS A 14 5.12 1.60 12.22
CA LYS A 14 4.53 2.89 11.81
C LYS A 14 3.89 2.76 10.43
N CYS A 15 2.80 3.49 10.23
CA CYS A 15 2.14 3.54 8.94
C CYS A 15 3.07 4.13 7.89
N SER A 16 3.25 3.42 6.79
CA SER A 16 4.05 3.87 5.64
C SER A 16 3.14 4.50 4.60
N LYS A 17 3.61 5.55 3.92
CA LYS A 17 2.84 6.18 2.85
C LYS A 17 2.74 5.21 1.66
N CYS A 18 1.61 5.22 0.95
CA CYS A 18 1.50 4.44 -0.27
C CYS A 18 2.58 4.84 -1.29
N PRO A 19 3.20 3.86 -1.97
CA PRO A 19 4.17 4.12 -3.03
C PRO A 19 3.48 4.73 -4.26
N PRO A 20 4.25 5.26 -5.23
CA PRO A 20 3.72 5.76 -6.50
C PRO A 20 2.82 4.74 -7.20
N HIS A 21 1.83 5.21 -7.94
CA HIS A 21 0.86 4.36 -8.65
C HIS A 21 0.04 3.43 -7.74
N SER A 22 -0.01 3.76 -6.45
CA SER A 22 -0.81 3.07 -5.46
C SER A 22 -1.53 4.07 -4.55
N TYR A 23 -2.73 3.73 -4.12
CA TYR A 23 -3.55 4.55 -3.24
C TYR A 23 -4.35 3.69 -2.27
N THR A 24 -4.79 4.30 -1.18
CA THR A 24 -5.76 3.66 -0.28
C THR A 24 -6.65 4.71 0.35
N HIS A 25 -7.96 4.47 0.32
CA HIS A 25 -8.95 5.32 0.98
C HIS A 25 -9.33 4.79 2.37
N GLN A 26 -8.90 3.57 2.70
CA GLN A 26 -9.31 2.92 3.94
C GLN A 26 -8.34 3.26 5.07
N GLU A 27 -8.93 3.60 6.21
CA GLU A 27 -8.16 3.77 7.42
C GLU A 27 -7.79 2.41 8.00
N GLY A 28 -6.50 2.18 8.27
CA GLY A 28 -6.01 0.88 8.70
C GLY A 28 -5.70 -0.07 7.55
N ALA A 29 -5.54 0.44 6.33
CA ALA A 29 -5.18 -0.36 5.18
C ALA A 29 -3.90 -1.19 5.44
N VAL A 30 -3.99 -2.49 5.18
CA VAL A 30 -2.85 -3.40 5.24
C VAL A 30 -2.04 -3.40 3.95
N HIS A 31 -2.64 -2.93 2.85
CA HIS A 31 -2.04 -2.83 1.54
C HIS A 31 -2.63 -1.62 0.81
N CYS A 32 -1.87 -1.04 -0.13
CA CYS A 32 -2.39 -0.05 -1.07
C CYS A 32 -2.96 -0.75 -2.30
N ALA A 33 -4.06 -0.22 -2.84
CA ALA A 33 -4.59 -0.63 -4.13
C ALA A 33 -3.77 0.04 -5.23
N CYS A 34 -3.56 -0.65 -6.35
CA CYS A 34 -2.92 -0.05 -7.51
C CYS A 34 -3.91 0.87 -8.25
N GLU A 35 -3.38 1.93 -8.86
CA GLU A 35 -4.16 2.78 -9.78
C GLU A 35 -4.62 2.01 -11.02
N LYS A 36 -5.59 2.57 -11.74
CA LYS A 36 -6.11 1.94 -12.96
C LYS A 36 -4.99 1.78 -14.00
N ASN A 37 -4.83 0.55 -14.51
CA ASN A 37 -3.76 0.10 -15.42
C ASN A 37 -2.38 -0.15 -14.77
N TYR A 38 -2.27 -0.08 -13.45
CA TYR A 38 -1.08 -0.49 -12.72
C TYR A 38 -1.35 -1.78 -11.95
N PHE A 39 -0.33 -2.63 -11.88
CA PHE A 39 -0.40 -3.93 -11.23
C PHE A 39 0.85 -4.13 -10.39
N ARG A 40 0.78 -5.09 -9.48
CA ARG A 40 1.94 -5.52 -8.71
C ARG A 40 2.10 -7.02 -8.93
N ALA A 41 3.31 -7.48 -9.22
CA ALA A 41 3.55 -8.91 -9.30
C ALA A 41 3.40 -9.54 -7.90
N GLU A 42 3.01 -10.81 -7.82
CA GLU A 42 2.88 -11.50 -6.52
C GLU A 42 4.22 -11.56 -5.76
N GLU A 43 5.32 -11.58 -6.50
CA GLU A 43 6.70 -11.60 -6.00
C GLU A 43 7.22 -10.21 -5.56
N ASP A 44 6.62 -9.12 -6.03
CA ASP A 44 6.99 -7.77 -5.61
C ASP A 44 6.53 -7.52 -4.17
N PRO A 45 7.28 -6.77 -3.34
CA PRO A 45 6.86 -6.41 -1.99
C PRO A 45 5.76 -5.34 -1.96
N VAL A 46 4.94 -5.31 -0.90
CA VAL A 46 3.81 -4.36 -0.72
C VAL A 46 4.28 -2.89 -0.63
N SER A 47 5.57 -2.71 -0.42
CA SER A 47 6.26 -1.42 -0.38
C SER A 47 6.66 -0.90 -1.75
N MET A 48 6.57 -1.71 -2.80
CA MET A 48 6.95 -1.32 -4.15
C MET A 48 5.80 -0.58 -4.85
N ALA A 49 6.15 0.36 -5.71
CA ALA A 49 5.20 1.04 -6.58
C ALA A 49 4.55 0.03 -7.52
N CYS A 50 3.26 0.23 -7.83
CA CYS A 50 2.64 -0.55 -8.89
C CYS A 50 3.21 -0.12 -10.26
N SER A 51 3.27 -1.06 -11.20
CA SER A 51 3.80 -0.90 -12.56
C SER A 51 2.82 -1.35 -13.63
#